data_AF-A0A9D2D6E3-F1
#
_entry.id   AF-A0A9D2D6E3-F1
#
_cell.length_a   1.000
_cell.length_b   1.000
_cell.length_c   1.000
_cell.angle_alpha   90.00
_cell.angle_beta   90.00
_cell.angle_gamma   90.00
#
_symmetry.space_group_name_H-M   'P 1'
#
loop_
_entity.id
_entity.type
_entity.pdbx_description
1 polymer ?
#
loop_
_entity_poly.entity_id
_entity_poly.type
_entity_poly.pdbx_seq_one_letter_code
_entity_poly.pdbx_strand_id
1 'polypeptide(L)'
;MKKIRFSVLALVLAGAFAFAGCDAMRGSGWNDDPFGDGGSSGGRISIAISSAGYGTDWIQNIMDEYTEATGVRFATLQTDPINGNLASQVANGNAATDIVITVGGMFRAQSNGMLEDLSGVYAATPEGESEPISEKTNRSVYERLLTDDGIYQMSWINGAASIIYNKTYIDEIAARDANDELGADWEENLPRTTDELNEFARKIYAAGGVPFICSPNISYYDYLRLVWWAQYSGLETYRDFYRGYYANASGERVPAENAEVLNDPGRLISMEAAGDLFGTAGWFHSDSVNLDFEAAQRVFLQNVTPGVDETGAAMMVCGDWMENEMRRNLNGQEIRMMRVPVIGDIVDNLPDKSVSREQLATAVQCIDDGDTLEQAQAEIPGLTLNDYTRLQEARRMVYSSAMGHMIAIPANRPEENKQRAKDFLIYLCSDGAQAVFSETLNGLTMPYGYTPETSMVSGFAASRIEAYGSDAIFIEEDGTVPMAYLGNLMPYGDYEYRIDGMQLQGQSASEIMNLVDANLRSNWSSYFRYHETNTAS
;
A
#
# COMPACT_ATOMS: atom_id res chain seq x y z
N MET A 1 -34.18 37.41 -43.01
CA MET A 1 -32.84 36.81 -42.90
C MET A 1 -32.63 36.38 -41.46
N LYS A 2 -32.69 35.08 -41.20
CA LYS A 2 -32.64 34.46 -39.87
C LYS A 2 -31.18 34.41 -39.39
N LYS A 3 -30.89 34.98 -38.22
CA LYS A 3 -29.61 34.79 -37.52
C LYS A 3 -29.73 33.56 -36.64
N ILE A 4 -28.96 32.53 -36.97
CA ILE A 4 -28.91 31.23 -36.29
C ILE A 4 -27.98 31.34 -35.09
N ARG A 5 -28.50 30.92 -33.92
CA ARG A 5 -27.74 30.72 -32.67
C ARG A 5 -26.96 29.41 -32.81
N PHE A 6 -25.65 29.44 -32.59
CA PHE A 6 -24.85 28.23 -32.42
C PHE A 6 -24.85 27.85 -30.94
N SER A 7 -25.50 26.72 -30.63
CA SER A 7 -25.40 26.03 -29.35
C SER A 7 -24.09 25.24 -29.32
N VAL A 8 -23.30 25.42 -28.27
CA VAL A 8 -22.12 24.59 -27.97
C VAL A 8 -22.64 23.26 -27.40
N LEU A 9 -22.46 22.19 -28.17
CA LEU A 9 -22.76 20.82 -27.76
C LEU A 9 -21.48 20.24 -27.12
N ALA A 10 -21.55 19.95 -25.82
CA ALA A 10 -20.54 19.17 -25.12
C ALA A 10 -20.57 17.73 -25.63
N LEU A 11 -19.48 17.30 -26.26
CA LEU A 11 -19.31 15.95 -26.79
C LEU A 11 -18.43 15.17 -25.81
N VAL A 12 -19.08 14.37 -24.98
CA VAL A 12 -18.47 13.31 -24.17
C VAL A 12 -17.98 12.24 -25.15
N LEU A 13 -16.66 12.18 -25.37
CA LEU A 13 -16.03 11.11 -26.12
C LEU A 13 -15.62 10.02 -25.13
N ALA A 14 -16.52 9.05 -24.96
CA ALA A 14 -16.21 7.74 -24.42
C ALA A 14 -15.32 7.01 -25.44
N GLY A 15 -14.01 6.97 -25.17
CA GLY A 15 -13.04 6.18 -25.94
C GLY A 15 -13.09 4.73 -25.50
N ALA A 16 -13.90 3.92 -26.17
CA ALA A 16 -13.80 2.47 -26.12
C ALA A 16 -12.56 2.04 -26.93
N PHE A 17 -11.49 1.63 -26.24
CA PHE A 17 -10.37 0.96 -26.88
C PHE A 17 -10.47 -0.55 -26.63
N ALA A 18 -10.78 -1.27 -27.71
CA ALA A 18 -10.65 -2.71 -27.77
C ALA A 18 -9.17 -3.07 -27.85
N PHE A 19 -8.64 -3.73 -26.81
CA PHE A 19 -7.37 -4.44 -26.88
C PHE A 19 -7.63 -5.94 -26.85
N ALA A 20 -7.00 -6.63 -27.79
CA ALA A 20 -7.07 -8.07 -27.97
C ALA A 20 -6.36 -8.75 -26.79
N GLY A 21 -7.14 -9.27 -25.84
CA GLY A 21 -6.67 -10.18 -24.81
C GLY A 21 -6.28 -11.51 -25.43
N CYS A 22 -5.07 -11.97 -25.17
CA CYS A 22 -4.69 -13.37 -25.37
C CYS A 22 -5.49 -14.24 -24.39
N ASP A 23 -6.29 -15.13 -24.97
CA ASP A 23 -7.09 -16.18 -24.34
C ASP A 23 -6.32 -16.94 -23.25
N ALA A 24 -6.73 -16.77 -22.00
CA ALA A 24 -6.77 -17.82 -20.99
C ALA A 24 -7.67 -17.37 -19.82
N MET A 25 -8.69 -18.17 -19.54
CA MET A 25 -9.56 -18.11 -18.35
C MET A 25 -10.62 -17.00 -18.34
N ARG A 26 -11.60 -17.12 -19.25
CA ARG A 26 -12.95 -16.61 -19.00
C ARG A 26 -13.58 -17.43 -17.88
N GLY A 27 -13.57 -16.92 -16.65
CA GLY A 27 -14.46 -17.38 -15.60
C GLY A 27 -15.91 -17.33 -16.11
N SER A 28 -16.66 -18.41 -15.90
CA SER A 28 -18.04 -18.53 -16.35
C SER A 28 -18.89 -17.41 -15.75
N GLY A 29 -19.32 -16.50 -16.63
CA GLY A 29 -20.30 -15.48 -16.29
C GLY A 29 -21.57 -16.11 -15.72
N TRP A 30 -22.14 -15.42 -14.74
CA TRP A 30 -23.38 -15.76 -14.06
C TRP A 30 -24.49 -16.11 -15.05
N ASN A 31 -24.93 -17.37 -15.06
CA ASN A 31 -26.25 -17.79 -15.53
C ASN A 31 -26.60 -19.12 -14.83
N ASP A 32 -27.70 -19.10 -14.07
CA ASP A 32 -28.44 -20.21 -13.47
C ASP A 32 -27.65 -21.29 -12.69
N ASP A 33 -27.83 -21.29 -11.36
CA ASP A 33 -27.26 -22.25 -10.38
C ASP A 33 -25.78 -22.63 -10.64
N PRO A 34 -24.81 -21.91 -10.04
CA PRO A 34 -23.39 -22.15 -10.29
C PRO A 34 -22.89 -23.52 -9.78
N PHE A 35 -23.76 -24.33 -9.17
CA PHE A 35 -23.38 -25.61 -8.58
C PHE A 35 -23.93 -26.84 -9.35
N GLY A 36 -24.79 -26.64 -10.36
CA GLY A 36 -25.50 -27.71 -11.05
C GLY A 36 -26.29 -28.64 -10.12
N ASP A 37 -26.98 -29.64 -10.68
CA ASP A 37 -27.86 -30.57 -9.95
C ASP A 37 -27.13 -31.58 -9.02
N GLY A 38 -25.83 -31.39 -8.75
CA GLY A 38 -25.03 -32.31 -7.94
C GLY A 38 -25.12 -32.03 -6.44
N GLY A 39 -25.91 -32.81 -5.70
CA GLY A 39 -25.94 -32.77 -4.23
C GLY A 39 -24.55 -32.99 -3.63
N SER A 40 -24.06 -32.03 -2.84
CA SER A 40 -22.78 -32.11 -2.13
C SER A 40 -22.99 -32.60 -0.70
N SER A 41 -22.22 -33.61 -0.26
CA SER A 41 -22.22 -34.06 1.13
C SER A 41 -21.69 -33.01 2.12
N GLY A 42 -20.81 -32.11 1.66
CA GLY A 42 -20.18 -31.07 2.47
C GLY A 42 -20.82 -29.69 2.42
N GLY A 43 -21.80 -29.41 1.55
CA GLY A 43 -22.41 -28.07 1.40
C GLY A 43 -21.76 -27.18 0.32
N ARG A 44 -22.25 -25.95 0.16
CA ARG A 44 -21.89 -25.01 -0.93
C ARG A 44 -21.61 -23.60 -0.40
N ILE A 45 -20.55 -22.95 -0.88
CA ILE A 45 -20.16 -21.55 -0.60
C ILE A 45 -19.94 -20.82 -1.93
N SER A 46 -20.26 -19.54 -2.00
CA SER A 46 -19.99 -18.68 -3.15
C SER A 46 -19.07 -17.51 -2.78
N ILE A 47 -18.10 -17.19 -3.64
CA ILE A 47 -17.12 -16.11 -3.43
C ILE A 47 -17.20 -15.11 -4.59
N ALA A 48 -17.29 -13.82 -4.30
CA ALA A 48 -17.04 -12.76 -5.27
C ALA A 48 -15.65 -12.16 -5.03
N ILE A 49 -14.84 -12.00 -6.08
CA ILE A 49 -13.46 -11.52 -5.97
C ILE A 49 -13.08 -10.49 -7.05
N SER A 50 -12.32 -9.46 -6.65
CA SER A 50 -11.55 -8.58 -7.53
C SER A 50 -10.09 -9.01 -7.59
N SER A 51 -9.49 -9.05 -8.79
CA SER A 51 -8.15 -9.63 -9.00
C SER A 51 -6.98 -8.71 -8.64
N ALA A 52 -7.17 -7.39 -8.63
CA ALA A 52 -6.26 -6.40 -8.03
C ALA A 52 -4.75 -6.49 -8.38
N GLY A 53 -4.36 -6.98 -9.55
CA GLY A 53 -2.95 -7.23 -9.90
C GLY A 53 -2.36 -8.53 -9.32
N TYR A 54 -3.05 -9.21 -8.40
CA TYR A 54 -2.65 -10.50 -7.81
C TYR A 54 -3.22 -11.71 -8.58
N GLY A 55 -4.34 -11.55 -9.30
CA GLY A 55 -5.05 -12.64 -9.95
C GLY A 55 -5.95 -13.43 -8.98
N THR A 56 -6.51 -14.56 -9.43
CA THR A 56 -7.43 -15.40 -8.63
C THR A 56 -6.93 -16.82 -8.40
N ASP A 57 -5.80 -17.20 -9.00
CA ASP A 57 -5.26 -18.57 -8.93
C ASP A 57 -5.01 -19.00 -7.47
N TRP A 58 -4.55 -18.07 -6.62
CA TRP A 58 -4.27 -18.33 -5.20
C TRP A 58 -5.51 -18.81 -4.44
N ILE A 59 -6.67 -18.16 -4.63
CA ILE A 59 -7.90 -18.55 -3.92
C ILE A 59 -8.48 -19.82 -4.54
N GLN A 60 -8.31 -20.02 -5.85
CA GLN A 60 -8.70 -21.25 -6.52
C GLN A 60 -7.96 -22.46 -5.95
N ASN A 61 -6.64 -22.38 -5.81
CA ASN A 61 -5.82 -23.47 -5.27
C ASN A 61 -6.21 -23.80 -3.81
N ILE A 62 -6.41 -22.78 -2.96
CA ILE A 62 -6.81 -22.97 -1.56
C ILE A 62 -8.22 -23.58 -1.46
N MET A 63 -9.17 -23.15 -2.30
CA MET A 63 -10.51 -23.73 -2.35
C MET A 63 -10.50 -25.20 -2.79
N ASP A 64 -9.63 -25.57 -3.73
CA ASP A 64 -9.50 -26.95 -4.19
C ASP A 64 -8.98 -27.86 -3.06
N GLU A 65 -7.95 -27.43 -2.32
CA GLU A 65 -7.46 -28.17 -1.14
C GLU A 65 -8.53 -28.30 -0.05
N TYR A 66 -9.24 -27.21 0.25
CA TYR A 66 -10.34 -27.25 1.23
C TYR A 66 -11.49 -28.15 0.77
N THR A 67 -11.79 -28.17 -0.53
CA THR A 67 -12.80 -29.04 -1.12
C THR A 67 -12.40 -30.51 -0.97
N GLU A 68 -11.14 -30.85 -1.22
CA GLU A 68 -10.63 -32.22 -1.04
C GLU A 68 -10.70 -32.66 0.43
N ALA A 69 -10.35 -31.76 1.36
CA ALA A 69 -10.35 -32.05 2.80
C ALA A 69 -11.77 -32.19 3.40
N THR A 70 -12.74 -31.39 2.95
CA THR A 70 -14.04 -31.24 3.63
C THR A 70 -15.26 -31.66 2.80
N GLY A 71 -15.12 -31.73 1.48
CA GLY A 71 -16.22 -31.92 0.54
C GLY A 71 -17.15 -30.71 0.37
N VAL A 72 -16.82 -29.55 0.95
CA VAL A 72 -17.48 -28.26 0.68
C VAL A 72 -17.15 -27.85 -0.75
N ARG A 73 -18.14 -27.36 -1.51
CA ARG A 73 -17.93 -26.90 -2.89
C ARG A 73 -18.01 -25.39 -3.01
N PHE A 74 -17.23 -24.83 -3.92
CA PHE A 74 -17.19 -23.40 -4.19
C PHE A 74 -17.78 -23.04 -5.55
N ALA A 75 -18.42 -21.87 -5.61
CA ALA A 75 -18.70 -21.14 -6.84
C ALA A 75 -17.98 -19.79 -6.78
N THR A 76 -17.21 -19.45 -7.81
CA THR A 76 -16.54 -18.14 -7.90
C THR A 76 -17.23 -17.23 -8.90
N LEU A 77 -17.47 -16.00 -8.47
CA LEU A 77 -17.83 -14.89 -9.32
C LEU A 77 -16.64 -13.93 -9.36
N GLN A 78 -15.84 -14.02 -10.42
CA GLN A 78 -14.89 -12.97 -10.71
C GLN A 78 -15.66 -11.79 -11.28
N THR A 79 -15.51 -10.63 -10.65
CA THR A 79 -16.08 -9.39 -11.16
C THR A 79 -15.02 -8.59 -11.90
N ASP A 80 -15.46 -7.86 -12.92
CA ASP A 80 -14.59 -6.99 -13.74
C ASP A 80 -13.64 -6.12 -12.87
N PRO A 81 -12.46 -5.77 -13.41
CA PRO A 81 -11.36 -5.09 -12.71
C PRO A 81 -11.67 -3.65 -12.25
N ILE A 82 -12.92 -3.21 -12.27
CA ILE A 82 -13.31 -1.91 -11.73
C ILE A 82 -13.29 -2.01 -10.19
N ASN A 83 -12.12 -1.64 -9.64
CA ASN A 83 -11.87 -1.48 -8.21
C ASN A 83 -13.05 -0.73 -7.54
N GLY A 84 -13.56 -1.25 -6.42
CA GLY A 84 -14.65 -0.64 -5.64
C GLY A 84 -16.09 -1.06 -5.97
N ASN A 85 -16.34 -1.81 -7.06
CA ASN A 85 -17.71 -2.27 -7.38
C ASN A 85 -18.25 -3.25 -6.32
N LEU A 86 -17.43 -4.18 -5.83
CA LEU A 86 -17.84 -5.13 -4.78
C LEU A 86 -18.12 -4.46 -3.45
N ALA A 87 -17.19 -3.64 -2.94
CA ALA A 87 -17.39 -2.92 -1.68
C ALA A 87 -18.68 -2.07 -1.73
N SER A 88 -18.96 -1.43 -2.88
CA SER A 88 -20.19 -0.68 -3.12
C SER A 88 -21.44 -1.57 -3.15
N GLN A 89 -21.36 -2.77 -3.75
CA GLN A 89 -22.48 -3.72 -3.76
C GLN A 89 -22.83 -4.19 -2.35
N VAL A 90 -21.82 -4.47 -1.52
CA VAL A 90 -22.01 -4.84 -0.12
C VAL A 90 -22.62 -3.68 0.66
N ALA A 91 -22.09 -2.47 0.51
CA ALA A 91 -22.61 -1.27 1.18
C ALA A 91 -24.07 -0.94 0.81
N ASN A 92 -24.51 -1.33 -0.39
CA ASN A 92 -25.88 -1.15 -0.87
C ASN A 92 -26.81 -2.36 -0.58
N GLY A 93 -26.32 -3.40 0.11
CA GLY A 93 -27.10 -4.61 0.43
C GLY A 93 -27.35 -5.54 -0.77
N ASN A 94 -26.61 -5.37 -1.86
CA ASN A 94 -26.79 -6.10 -3.12
C ASN A 94 -25.83 -7.29 -3.27
N ALA A 95 -24.94 -7.53 -2.30
CA ALA A 95 -24.04 -8.68 -2.34
C ALA A 95 -24.84 -9.99 -2.31
N ALA A 96 -24.57 -10.84 -3.31
CA ALA A 96 -25.28 -12.11 -3.51
C ALA A 96 -24.44 -13.35 -3.14
N THR A 97 -23.14 -13.17 -2.90
CA THR A 97 -22.20 -14.24 -2.54
C THR A 97 -22.00 -14.35 -1.03
N ASP A 98 -21.53 -15.51 -0.57
CA ASP A 98 -21.30 -15.80 0.85
C ASP A 98 -20.03 -15.13 1.38
N ILE A 99 -19.01 -15.01 0.53
CA ILE A 99 -17.77 -14.28 0.80
C ILE A 99 -17.57 -13.23 -0.28
N VAL A 100 -17.05 -12.06 0.11
CA VAL A 100 -16.61 -11.00 -0.80
C VAL A 100 -15.14 -10.68 -0.51
N ILE A 101 -14.34 -10.60 -1.57
CA ILE A 101 -12.91 -10.27 -1.55
C ILE A 101 -12.72 -9.02 -2.40
N THR A 102 -12.39 -7.89 -1.77
CA THR A 102 -12.48 -6.56 -2.37
C THR A 102 -11.12 -5.89 -2.53
N VAL A 103 -11.07 -4.98 -3.51
CA VAL A 103 -10.20 -3.80 -3.49
C VAL A 103 -11.06 -2.63 -3.00
N GLY A 104 -10.56 -1.90 -2.02
CA GLY A 104 -11.27 -0.95 -1.18
C GLY A 104 -11.77 -1.58 0.13
N GLY A 105 -11.60 -0.87 1.23
CA GLY A 105 -12.17 -1.22 2.52
C GLY A 105 -13.71 -1.18 2.51
N MET A 106 -14.35 -1.97 3.38
CA MET A 106 -15.81 -2.07 3.51
C MET A 106 -16.33 -1.37 4.78
N PHE A 107 -15.60 -0.38 5.32
CA PHE A 107 -15.95 0.30 6.58
C PHE A 107 -17.33 0.97 6.58
N ARG A 108 -17.78 1.50 5.42
CA ARG A 108 -19.15 1.98 5.28
C ARG A 108 -20.21 0.88 5.39
N ALA A 109 -19.92 -0.30 4.83
CA ALA A 109 -20.82 -1.44 4.94
C ALA A 109 -20.84 -1.97 6.38
N GLN A 110 -19.67 -2.03 7.01
CA GLN A 110 -19.51 -2.35 8.43
C GLN A 110 -20.36 -1.43 9.31
N SER A 111 -20.21 -0.11 9.19
CA SER A 111 -20.97 0.85 10.00
C SER A 111 -22.49 0.79 9.79
N ASN A 112 -22.94 0.20 8.68
CA ASN A 112 -24.36 0.00 8.37
C ASN A 112 -24.88 -1.38 8.81
N GLY A 113 -24.08 -2.20 9.50
CA GLY A 113 -24.46 -3.55 9.94
C GLY A 113 -24.63 -4.54 8.78
N MET A 114 -23.93 -4.32 7.66
CA MET A 114 -24.04 -5.15 6.45
C MET A 114 -23.05 -6.31 6.42
N LEU A 115 -22.17 -6.41 7.42
CA LEU A 115 -21.14 -7.44 7.53
C LEU A 115 -21.39 -8.31 8.76
N GLU A 116 -21.06 -9.58 8.65
CA GLU A 116 -21.09 -10.56 9.73
C GLU A 116 -19.87 -10.39 10.66
N ASP A 117 -20.05 -10.63 11.96
CA ASP A 117 -18.95 -10.60 12.93
C ASP A 117 -18.00 -11.80 12.76
N LEU A 118 -16.72 -11.49 12.58
CA LEU A 118 -15.57 -12.38 12.38
C LEU A 118 -14.69 -12.49 13.63
N SER A 119 -15.10 -11.93 14.78
CA SER A 119 -14.36 -12.07 16.05
C SER A 119 -14.09 -13.55 16.40
N GLY A 120 -15.06 -14.43 16.13
CA GLY A 120 -14.90 -15.87 16.30
C GLY A 120 -13.87 -16.51 15.36
N VAL A 121 -13.62 -15.93 14.17
CA VAL A 121 -12.56 -16.36 13.26
C VAL A 121 -11.20 -15.98 13.86
N TYR A 122 -11.02 -14.73 14.29
CA TYR A 122 -9.77 -14.29 14.92
C TYR A 122 -9.45 -15.00 16.24
N ALA A 123 -10.46 -15.44 16.97
CA ALA A 123 -10.30 -16.21 18.21
C ALA A 123 -9.99 -17.70 17.96
N ALA A 124 -10.16 -18.21 16.74
CA ALA A 124 -9.93 -19.61 16.42
C ALA A 124 -8.44 -19.91 16.24
N THR A 125 -8.06 -21.13 16.61
CA THR A 125 -6.76 -21.73 16.27
C THR A 125 -6.96 -22.65 15.07
N PRO A 126 -6.28 -22.42 13.93
CA PRO A 126 -6.37 -23.32 12.79
C PRO A 126 -5.96 -24.75 13.14
N GLU A 127 -6.52 -25.75 12.43
CA GLU A 127 -6.23 -27.15 12.71
C GLU A 127 -4.73 -27.45 12.53
N GLY A 128 -4.13 -28.08 13.55
CA GLY A 128 -2.70 -28.42 13.55
C GLY A 128 -1.77 -27.33 14.10
N GLU A 129 -2.30 -26.17 14.48
CA GLU A 129 -1.53 -25.04 15.00
C GLU A 129 -1.74 -24.83 16.51
N SER A 130 -0.94 -23.94 17.12
CA SER A 130 -0.94 -23.68 18.57
C SER A 130 -1.41 -22.29 18.98
N GLU A 131 -1.48 -21.35 18.05
CA GLU A 131 -1.81 -19.94 18.32
C GLU A 131 -3.12 -19.54 17.63
N PRO A 132 -3.97 -18.71 18.26
CA PRO A 132 -5.13 -18.16 17.61
C PRO A 132 -4.73 -17.18 16.49
N ILE A 133 -5.60 -17.02 15.49
CA ILE A 133 -5.34 -16.14 14.33
C ILE A 133 -5.02 -14.70 14.79
N SER A 134 -5.67 -14.21 15.85
CA SER A 134 -5.40 -12.89 16.45
C SER A 134 -3.98 -12.70 17.00
N GLU A 135 -3.31 -13.76 17.44
CA GLU A 135 -1.92 -13.68 17.94
C GLU A 135 -0.91 -13.73 16.79
N LYS A 136 -1.23 -14.47 15.71
CA LYS A 136 -0.43 -14.56 14.49
C LYS A 136 -0.53 -13.34 13.58
N THR A 137 -1.63 -12.60 13.65
CA THR A 137 -1.89 -11.48 12.74
C THR A 137 -0.90 -10.34 12.99
N ASN A 138 -0.34 -9.74 11.92
CA ASN A 138 0.47 -8.52 12.04
C ASN A 138 -0.28 -7.48 12.89
N ARG A 139 0.38 -7.00 13.95
CA ARG A 139 -0.27 -6.17 14.97
C ARG A 139 -0.83 -4.86 14.40
N SER A 140 -0.11 -4.23 13.47
CA SER A 140 -0.52 -2.99 12.79
C SER A 140 -1.80 -3.16 11.96
N VAL A 141 -2.04 -4.36 11.42
CA VAL A 141 -3.28 -4.72 10.72
C VAL A 141 -4.37 -5.03 11.73
N TYR A 142 -4.11 -5.93 12.68
CA TYR A 142 -5.11 -6.42 13.64
C TYR A 142 -5.73 -5.29 14.45
N GLU A 143 -4.93 -4.37 14.99
CA GLU A 143 -5.41 -3.26 15.82
C GLU A 143 -6.36 -2.32 15.08
N ARG A 144 -6.23 -2.23 13.76
CA ARG A 144 -7.08 -1.36 12.92
C ARG A 144 -8.42 -1.98 12.55
N LEU A 145 -8.55 -3.29 12.71
CA LEU A 145 -9.78 -4.03 12.45
C LEU A 145 -10.68 -4.09 13.69
N LEU A 146 -10.15 -3.76 14.87
CA LEU A 146 -10.89 -3.75 16.13
C LEU A 146 -11.94 -2.63 16.13
N THR A 147 -13.17 -2.99 16.50
CA THR A 147 -14.21 -2.05 16.96
C THR A 147 -14.70 -2.43 18.35
N ASP A 148 -15.50 -1.56 18.96
CA ASP A 148 -16.08 -1.78 20.29
C ASP A 148 -17.02 -3.01 20.34
N ASP A 149 -17.58 -3.42 19.19
CA ASP A 149 -18.57 -4.48 19.07
C ASP A 149 -18.12 -5.73 18.29
N GLY A 150 -16.95 -5.73 17.66
CA GLY A 150 -16.41 -6.91 17.00
C GLY A 150 -15.32 -6.64 15.96
N ILE A 151 -15.18 -7.57 15.02
CA ILE A 151 -14.28 -7.45 13.86
C ILE A 151 -15.05 -7.94 12.65
N TYR A 152 -15.19 -7.13 11.61
CA TYR A 152 -16.12 -7.43 10.50
C TYR A 152 -15.44 -7.67 9.15
N GLN A 153 -14.13 -7.51 9.12
CA GLN A 153 -13.32 -7.59 7.92
C GLN A 153 -11.97 -8.24 8.24
N MET A 154 -11.35 -8.82 7.22
CA MET A 154 -10.06 -9.49 7.29
C MET A 154 -9.21 -9.04 6.12
N SER A 155 -7.95 -8.66 6.31
CA SER A 155 -7.10 -8.28 5.18
C SER A 155 -6.57 -9.52 4.45
N TRP A 156 -6.63 -9.54 3.12
CA TRP A 156 -6.18 -10.71 2.34
C TRP A 156 -4.78 -10.59 1.76
N ILE A 157 -4.10 -9.47 1.96
CA ILE A 157 -2.73 -9.28 1.50
C ILE A 157 -1.98 -8.44 2.51
N ASN A 158 -0.75 -8.85 2.82
CA ASN A 158 0.18 -8.07 3.60
C ASN A 158 0.88 -7.02 2.70
N GLY A 159 0.12 -6.28 1.88
CA GLY A 159 0.67 -5.51 0.77
C GLY A 159 1.61 -4.41 1.24
N ALA A 160 2.80 -4.30 0.65
CA ALA A 160 3.77 -3.24 0.93
C ALA A 160 4.10 -2.45 -0.34
N ALA A 161 4.24 -1.13 -0.21
CA ALA A 161 4.76 -0.27 -1.27
C ALA A 161 5.94 0.58 -0.77
N SER A 162 6.98 0.63 -1.59
CA SER A 162 8.23 1.31 -1.30
C SER A 162 8.96 1.64 -2.62
N ILE A 163 10.20 2.09 -2.51
CA ILE A 163 11.11 2.19 -3.63
C ILE A 163 11.52 0.77 -4.07
N ILE A 164 11.22 0.45 -5.31
CA ILE A 164 11.70 -0.70 -6.04
C ILE A 164 12.91 -0.25 -6.86
N TYR A 165 14.02 -0.96 -6.77
CA TYR A 165 15.22 -0.70 -7.55
C TYR A 165 15.49 -1.82 -8.54
N ASN A 166 15.93 -1.44 -9.74
CA ASN A 166 16.34 -2.37 -10.78
C ASN A 166 17.84 -2.66 -10.60
N LYS A 167 18.14 -3.76 -9.90
CA LYS A 167 19.50 -4.18 -9.60
C LYS A 167 20.31 -4.38 -10.87
N THR A 168 19.73 -5.04 -11.89
CA THR A 168 20.39 -5.27 -13.17
C THR A 168 20.81 -3.96 -13.83
N TYR A 169 19.92 -2.97 -13.89
CA TYR A 169 20.25 -1.67 -14.48
C TYR A 169 21.31 -0.90 -13.68
N ILE A 170 21.25 -0.93 -12.34
CA ILE A 170 22.26 -0.27 -11.50
C ILE A 170 23.63 -0.95 -11.67
N ASP A 171 23.69 -2.29 -11.72
CA ASP A 171 24.93 -3.03 -11.99
C ASP A 171 25.51 -2.66 -13.38
N GLU A 172 24.66 -2.49 -14.39
CA GLU A 172 25.07 -2.04 -15.73
C GLU A 172 25.66 -0.63 -15.72
N ILE A 173 25.09 0.28 -14.93
CA ILE A 173 25.59 1.65 -14.75
C ILE A 173 26.93 1.61 -14.01
N ALA A 174 27.00 0.92 -12.87
CA ALA A 174 28.21 0.80 -12.05
C ALA A 174 29.38 0.22 -12.85
N ALA A 175 29.14 -0.78 -13.71
CA ALA A 175 30.17 -1.36 -14.58
C ALA A 175 30.72 -0.40 -15.65
N ARG A 176 30.00 0.68 -15.96
CA ARG A 176 30.39 1.70 -16.97
C ARG A 176 30.76 3.03 -16.34
N ASP A 177 30.60 3.17 -15.03
CA ASP A 177 30.94 4.37 -14.27
C ASP A 177 32.45 4.59 -14.28
N ALA A 178 32.91 5.43 -15.20
CA ALA A 178 34.34 5.71 -15.36
C ALA A 178 34.95 6.45 -14.16
N ASN A 179 34.12 7.03 -13.28
CA ASN A 179 34.55 7.84 -12.14
C ASN A 179 34.40 7.09 -10.80
N ASP A 180 33.83 5.89 -10.81
CA ASP A 180 33.59 5.06 -9.61
C ASP A 180 32.80 5.82 -8.52
N GLU A 181 31.80 6.62 -8.93
CA GLU A 181 30.91 7.38 -8.03
C GLU A 181 29.96 6.45 -7.26
N LEU A 182 29.45 5.41 -7.93
CA LEU A 182 28.53 4.41 -7.34
C LEU A 182 29.26 3.41 -6.43
N GLY A 183 30.46 2.99 -6.80
CA GLY A 183 31.21 1.94 -6.13
C GLY A 183 30.72 0.52 -6.46
N ALA A 184 31.62 -0.46 -6.33
CA ALA A 184 31.29 -1.88 -6.53
C ALA A 184 30.41 -2.46 -5.41
N ASP A 185 30.35 -1.79 -4.27
CA ASP A 185 29.60 -2.12 -3.05
C ASP A 185 28.32 -1.28 -2.92
N TRP A 186 27.80 -0.72 -4.03
CA TRP A 186 26.62 0.16 -4.02
C TRP A 186 25.42 -0.48 -3.30
N GLU A 187 25.24 -1.79 -3.41
CA GLU A 187 24.12 -2.53 -2.82
C GLU A 187 24.22 -2.62 -1.30
N GLU A 188 25.44 -2.67 -0.74
CA GLU A 188 25.69 -2.58 0.71
C GLU A 188 25.46 -1.15 1.25
N ASN A 189 25.39 -0.17 0.34
CA ASN A 189 25.22 1.24 0.65
C ASN A 189 23.89 1.81 0.12
N LEU A 190 22.85 0.97 0.04
CA LEU A 190 21.49 1.44 -0.26
C LEU A 190 21.08 2.57 0.71
N PRO A 191 20.34 3.59 0.23
CA PRO A 191 20.05 4.77 1.02
C PRO A 191 19.18 4.45 2.24
N ARG A 192 19.66 4.83 3.43
CA ARG A 192 18.94 4.67 4.70
C ARG A 192 18.18 5.93 5.09
N THR A 193 18.58 7.08 4.56
CA THR A 193 17.96 8.38 4.80
C THR A 193 17.59 9.07 3.49
N THR A 194 16.72 10.08 3.53
CA THR A 194 16.39 10.89 2.34
C THR A 194 17.61 11.66 1.80
N ASP A 195 18.54 12.05 2.67
CA ASP A 195 19.80 12.69 2.26
C ASP A 195 20.68 11.71 1.48
N GLU A 196 20.80 10.46 1.93
CA GLU A 196 21.49 9.40 1.20
C GLU A 196 20.77 9.03 -0.10
N LEU A 197 19.43 9.08 -0.15
CA LEU A 197 18.66 8.85 -1.38
C LEU A 197 18.97 9.91 -2.44
N ASN A 198 19.03 11.18 -2.04
CA ASN A 198 19.44 12.29 -2.92
C ASN A 198 20.87 12.09 -3.44
N GLU A 199 21.79 11.69 -2.57
CA GLU A 199 23.18 11.42 -2.94
C GLU A 199 23.28 10.21 -3.88
N PHE A 200 22.52 9.14 -3.63
CA PHE A 200 22.48 7.96 -4.49
C PHE A 200 21.94 8.30 -5.88
N ALA A 201 20.86 9.09 -5.96
CA ALA A 201 20.33 9.61 -7.22
C ALA A 201 21.37 10.49 -7.97
N ARG A 202 22.09 11.35 -7.25
CA ARG A 202 23.18 12.15 -7.82
C ARG A 202 24.27 11.27 -8.43
N LYS A 203 24.69 10.21 -7.73
CA LYS A 203 25.71 9.26 -8.20
C LYS A 203 25.25 8.49 -9.44
N ILE A 204 24.02 7.97 -9.44
CA ILE A 204 23.42 7.32 -10.61
C ILE A 204 23.44 8.25 -11.83
N TYR A 205 23.01 9.50 -11.64
CA TYR A 205 23.00 10.49 -12.72
C TYR A 205 24.42 10.83 -13.22
N ALA A 206 25.37 11.02 -12.31
CA ALA A 206 26.77 11.29 -12.64
C ALA A 206 27.44 10.14 -13.41
N ALA A 207 27.05 8.90 -13.13
CA ALA A 207 27.47 7.70 -13.85
C ALA A 207 26.76 7.52 -15.22
N GLY A 208 25.84 8.43 -15.58
CA GLY A 208 25.12 8.42 -16.85
C GLY A 208 23.83 7.59 -16.86
N GLY A 209 23.34 7.18 -15.68
CA GLY A 209 22.05 6.52 -15.51
C GLY A 209 20.89 7.48 -15.28
N VAL A 210 19.67 6.95 -15.31
CA VAL A 210 18.45 7.68 -14.93
C VAL A 210 18.02 7.22 -13.52
N PRO A 211 18.01 8.11 -12.51
CA PRO A 211 17.66 7.74 -11.13
C PRO A 211 16.23 7.21 -10.97
N PHE A 212 15.24 7.95 -11.47
CA PHE A 212 13.83 7.70 -11.17
C PHE A 212 12.96 7.65 -12.43
N ILE A 213 11.83 6.96 -12.31
CA ILE A 213 10.74 7.01 -13.28
C ILE A 213 9.40 7.00 -12.57
N CYS A 214 8.38 7.61 -13.18
CA CYS A 214 7.01 7.56 -12.71
C CYS A 214 6.00 7.81 -13.84
N SER A 215 4.71 7.73 -13.49
CA SER A 215 3.59 8.28 -14.26
C SER A 215 2.97 9.44 -13.47
N PRO A 216 2.62 10.58 -14.08
CA PRO A 216 2.15 11.77 -13.36
C PRO A 216 0.79 11.60 -12.69
N ASN A 217 -0.06 10.69 -13.20
CA ASN A 217 -1.42 10.50 -12.69
C ASN A 217 -1.51 9.37 -11.66
N ILE A 218 -0.62 8.38 -11.75
CA ILE A 218 -0.53 7.21 -10.86
C ILE A 218 0.95 6.92 -10.67
N SER A 219 1.61 7.71 -9.83
CA SER A 219 3.05 7.64 -9.61
C SER A 219 3.44 6.73 -8.44
N TYR A 220 2.52 6.59 -7.47
CA TYR A 220 2.70 5.98 -6.17
C TYR A 220 3.67 6.71 -5.22
N TYR A 221 4.24 7.86 -5.59
CA TYR A 221 5.12 8.65 -4.70
C TYR A 221 4.36 9.29 -3.53
N ASP A 222 3.03 9.40 -3.61
CA ASP A 222 2.17 9.70 -2.48
C ASP A 222 2.39 8.73 -1.31
N TYR A 223 2.63 7.44 -1.59
CA TYR A 223 2.92 6.44 -0.56
C TYR A 223 4.17 6.80 0.24
N LEU A 224 5.25 7.25 -0.42
CA LEU A 224 6.44 7.73 0.28
C LEU A 224 6.16 8.99 1.08
N ARG A 225 5.40 9.95 0.53
CA ARG A 225 5.04 11.18 1.26
C ARG A 225 4.26 10.88 2.53
N LEU A 226 3.34 9.91 2.50
CA LEU A 226 2.59 9.50 3.70
C LEU A 226 3.50 8.85 4.74
N VAL A 227 4.41 7.96 4.32
CA VAL A 227 5.39 7.34 5.23
C VAL A 227 6.32 8.41 5.82
N TRP A 228 6.85 9.31 5.00
CA TRP A 228 7.72 10.40 5.46
C TRP A 228 7.01 11.38 6.39
N TRP A 229 5.73 11.67 6.14
CA TRP A 229 4.91 12.44 7.06
C TRP A 229 4.77 11.72 8.40
N ALA A 230 4.39 10.43 8.41
CA ALA A 230 4.30 9.64 9.64
C ALA A 230 5.66 9.51 10.35
N GLN A 231 6.75 9.32 9.61
CA GLN A 231 8.10 9.28 10.15
C GLN A 231 8.51 10.59 10.78
N TYR A 232 8.10 11.74 10.25
CA TYR A 232 8.37 13.05 10.86
C TYR A 232 7.48 13.28 12.09
N SER A 233 6.15 13.21 11.93
CA SER A 233 5.18 13.65 12.94
C SER A 233 4.88 12.62 14.03
N GLY A 234 5.23 11.35 13.78
CA GLY A 234 4.86 10.21 14.62
C GLY A 234 3.52 9.60 14.22
N LEU A 235 3.37 8.30 14.47
CA LEU A 235 2.22 7.51 14.00
C LEU A 235 0.88 8.04 14.53
N GLU A 236 0.80 8.40 15.81
CA GLU A 236 -0.45 8.89 16.40
C GLU A 236 -0.83 10.28 15.87
N THR A 237 0.13 11.20 15.67
CA THR A 237 -0.14 12.50 15.04
C THR A 237 -0.65 12.33 13.60
N TYR A 238 -0.03 11.42 12.84
CA TYR A 238 -0.47 11.07 11.49
C TYR A 238 -1.90 10.52 11.49
N ARG A 239 -2.24 9.60 12.42
CA ARG A 239 -3.61 9.06 12.55
C ARG A 239 -4.61 10.11 13.01
N ASP A 240 -4.18 11.05 13.85
CA ASP A 240 -5.02 12.13 14.36
C ASP A 240 -5.53 13.08 13.28
N PHE A 241 -4.82 13.21 12.15
CA PHE A 241 -5.34 13.88 10.96
C PHE A 241 -6.69 13.29 10.52
N TYR A 242 -6.76 11.96 10.35
CA TYR A 242 -7.96 11.28 9.90
C TYR A 242 -9.04 11.27 10.98
N ARG A 243 -8.65 11.15 12.25
CA ARG A 243 -9.58 11.16 13.40
C ARG A 243 -10.13 12.56 13.72
N GLY A 244 -9.53 13.62 13.16
CA GLY A 244 -9.91 15.01 13.37
C GLY A 244 -9.48 15.58 14.72
N TYR A 245 -8.34 15.13 15.25
CA TYR A 245 -7.75 15.63 16.49
C TYR A 245 -6.41 16.31 16.25
N TYR A 246 -6.03 17.22 17.14
CA TYR A 246 -4.68 17.79 17.17
C TYR A 246 -4.24 18.04 18.62
N ALA A 247 -2.94 18.15 18.84
CA ALA A 247 -2.40 18.64 20.11
C ALA A 247 -2.47 20.17 20.15
N ASN A 248 -3.23 20.72 21.09
CA ASN A 248 -3.28 22.17 21.29
C ASN A 248 -1.96 22.72 21.89
N ALA A 249 -1.89 24.03 22.13
CA ALA A 249 -0.69 24.68 22.67
C ALA A 249 -0.23 24.15 24.05
N SER A 250 -1.11 23.48 24.80
CA SER A 250 -0.78 22.80 26.07
C SER A 250 -0.41 21.33 25.91
N GLY A 251 -0.39 20.79 24.68
CA GLY A 251 -0.15 19.39 24.39
C GLY A 251 -1.36 18.48 24.62
N GLU A 252 -2.54 19.06 24.87
CA GLU A 252 -3.78 18.31 25.04
C GLU A 252 -4.35 17.94 23.68
N ARG A 253 -4.70 16.66 23.50
CA ARG A 253 -5.37 16.15 22.31
C ARG A 253 -6.83 16.61 22.30
N VAL A 254 -7.19 17.51 21.39
CA VAL A 254 -8.52 18.12 21.29
C VAL A 254 -9.06 18.05 19.85
N PRO A 255 -10.38 18.14 19.64
CA PRO A 255 -10.95 18.14 18.30
C PRO A 255 -10.48 19.35 17.48
N ALA A 256 -10.20 19.12 16.19
CA ALA A 256 -9.78 20.14 15.25
C ALA A 256 -10.97 20.79 14.56
N GLU A 257 -11.72 21.65 15.27
CA GLU A 257 -12.94 22.28 14.74
C GLU A 257 -12.69 23.21 13.53
N ASN A 258 -11.49 23.77 13.40
CA ASN A 258 -11.10 24.75 12.38
C ASN A 258 -9.93 24.29 11.51
N ALA A 259 -9.84 22.97 11.28
CA ALA A 259 -8.80 22.34 10.47
C ALA A 259 -7.38 22.54 11.04
N GLU A 260 -7.24 22.56 12.35
CA GLU A 260 -5.96 22.70 13.04
C GLU A 260 -5.01 21.53 12.74
N VAL A 261 -5.54 20.34 12.41
CA VAL A 261 -4.74 19.19 11.95
C VAL A 261 -3.88 19.51 10.73
N LEU A 262 -4.30 20.48 9.91
CA LEU A 262 -3.57 20.87 8.70
C LEU A 262 -2.29 21.63 9.01
N ASN A 263 -2.11 22.11 10.24
CA ASN A 263 -0.92 22.83 10.67
C ASN A 263 0.24 21.91 11.05
N ASP A 264 0.08 20.58 10.93
CA ASP A 264 1.16 19.63 11.15
C ASP A 264 2.30 19.87 10.14
N PRO A 265 3.51 20.28 10.59
CA PRO A 265 4.63 20.56 9.70
C PRO A 265 5.09 19.34 8.89
N GLY A 266 4.85 18.12 9.36
CA GLY A 266 5.23 16.91 8.62
C GLY A 266 4.59 16.80 7.24
N ARG A 267 3.43 17.44 7.03
CA ARG A 267 2.74 17.50 5.72
C ARG A 267 3.54 18.27 4.68
N LEU A 268 4.13 19.40 5.06
CA LEU A 268 4.96 20.19 4.16
C LEU A 268 6.33 19.55 3.98
N ILE A 269 6.93 19.08 5.07
CA ILE A 269 8.28 18.50 5.08
C ILE A 269 8.34 17.23 4.21
N SER A 270 7.32 16.36 4.26
CA SER A 270 7.27 15.19 3.37
C SER A 270 7.10 15.56 1.90
N MET A 271 6.36 16.64 1.61
CA MET A 271 6.21 17.19 0.25
C MET A 271 7.53 17.79 -0.26
N GLU A 272 8.29 18.45 0.61
CA GLU A 272 9.63 18.98 0.30
C GLU A 272 10.62 17.86 0.02
N ALA A 273 10.64 16.79 0.83
CA ALA A 273 11.49 15.63 0.58
C ALA A 273 11.20 14.96 -0.78
N ALA A 274 9.92 14.81 -1.17
CA ALA A 274 9.58 14.39 -2.53
C ALA A 274 9.98 15.44 -3.58
N GLY A 275 9.78 16.72 -3.27
CA GLY A 275 10.13 17.85 -4.12
C GLY A 275 11.60 17.95 -4.48
N ASP A 276 12.51 17.54 -3.59
CA ASP A 276 13.95 17.46 -3.87
C ASP A 276 14.25 16.46 -4.99
N LEU A 277 13.51 15.34 -5.04
CA LEU A 277 13.63 14.36 -6.12
C LEU A 277 13.08 14.92 -7.44
N PHE A 278 11.83 15.38 -7.42
CA PHE A 278 11.11 15.84 -8.62
C PHE A 278 11.67 17.14 -9.19
N GLY A 279 12.17 18.03 -8.33
CA GLY A 279 12.70 19.35 -8.70
C GLY A 279 14.09 19.30 -9.32
N THR A 280 14.78 18.15 -9.25
CA THR A 280 16.13 18.02 -9.78
C THR A 280 16.12 17.60 -11.25
N ALA A 281 16.59 18.50 -12.11
CA ALA A 281 16.59 18.28 -13.55
C ALA A 281 17.40 17.03 -13.94
N GLY A 282 16.78 16.15 -14.73
CA GLY A 282 17.41 14.94 -15.26
C GLY A 282 17.32 13.71 -14.33
N TRP A 283 16.77 13.85 -13.12
CA TRP A 283 16.62 12.70 -12.22
C TRP A 283 15.44 11.80 -12.59
N PHE A 284 14.41 12.34 -13.22
CA PHE A 284 13.31 11.56 -13.75
C PHE A 284 13.51 11.27 -15.24
N HIS A 285 13.11 10.06 -15.66
CA HIS A 285 13.07 9.67 -17.06
C HIS A 285 12.28 10.70 -17.88
N SER A 286 12.82 11.10 -19.03
CA SER A 286 12.32 12.24 -19.80
C SER A 286 10.87 12.08 -20.27
N ASP A 287 10.45 10.84 -20.52
CA ASP A 287 9.07 10.54 -20.92
C ASP A 287 8.07 10.48 -19.75
N SER A 288 8.52 10.52 -18.48
CA SER A 288 7.64 10.34 -17.31
C SER A 288 6.36 11.16 -17.39
N VAL A 289 6.46 12.43 -17.83
CA VAL A 289 5.33 13.37 -17.98
C VAL A 289 4.21 12.90 -18.92
N ASN A 290 4.45 11.88 -19.76
CA ASN A 290 3.52 11.37 -20.76
C ASN A 290 3.14 9.89 -20.56
N LEU A 291 3.78 9.18 -19.62
CA LEU A 291 3.56 7.75 -19.42
C LEU A 291 2.31 7.48 -18.59
N ASP A 292 1.57 6.43 -18.91
CA ASP A 292 0.71 5.75 -17.94
C ASP A 292 1.54 4.84 -17.02
N PHE A 293 0.94 4.36 -15.93
CA PHE A 293 1.66 3.58 -14.91
C PHE A 293 2.26 2.28 -15.48
N GLU A 294 1.55 1.57 -16.36
CA GLU A 294 2.07 0.35 -16.97
C GLU A 294 3.24 0.64 -17.91
N ALA A 295 3.18 1.74 -18.67
CA ALA A 295 4.27 2.15 -19.54
C ALA A 295 5.51 2.55 -18.73
N ALA A 296 5.33 3.25 -17.60
CA ALA A 296 6.42 3.55 -16.68
C ALA A 296 7.05 2.27 -16.10
N GLN A 297 6.25 1.29 -15.69
CA GLN A 297 6.74 -0.01 -15.20
C GLN A 297 7.50 -0.78 -16.30
N ARG A 298 7.05 -0.72 -17.56
CA ARG A 298 7.77 -1.33 -18.70
C ARG A 298 9.12 -0.68 -18.96
N VAL A 299 9.20 0.66 -18.94
CA VAL A 299 10.47 1.39 -19.14
C VAL A 299 11.44 1.10 -17.99
N PHE A 300 10.96 1.07 -16.74
CA PHE A 300 11.76 0.66 -15.58
C PHE A 300 12.41 -0.71 -15.77
N LEU A 301 11.69 -1.65 -16.39
CA LEU A 301 12.17 -3.00 -16.72
C LEU A 301 12.90 -3.09 -18.06
N GLN A 302 13.34 -1.96 -18.64
CA GLN A 302 14.02 -1.90 -19.95
C GLN A 302 13.27 -2.59 -21.09
N ASN A 303 11.93 -2.59 -21.06
CA ASN A 303 11.13 -3.14 -22.16
C ASN A 303 10.92 -2.10 -23.26
N VAL A 304 10.98 -2.56 -24.51
CA VAL A 304 10.70 -1.73 -25.68
C VAL A 304 9.26 -1.25 -25.65
N THR A 305 9.08 0.07 -25.60
CA THR A 305 7.78 0.73 -25.73
C THR A 305 7.82 1.64 -26.95
N PRO A 306 7.00 1.40 -28.01
CA PRO A 306 7.09 2.18 -29.24
C PRO A 306 6.94 3.69 -29.01
N GLY A 307 7.95 4.46 -29.42
CA GLY A 307 7.94 5.92 -29.31
C GLY A 307 8.35 6.48 -27.94
N VAL A 308 8.91 5.64 -27.07
CA VAL A 308 9.45 6.00 -25.76
C VAL A 308 10.96 5.76 -25.79
N ASP A 309 11.73 6.59 -25.10
CA ASP A 309 13.16 6.37 -24.86
C ASP A 309 13.35 5.01 -24.15
N GLU A 310 14.25 4.18 -24.68
CA GLU A 310 14.51 2.83 -24.19
C GLU A 310 15.49 2.81 -23.01
N THR A 311 15.95 3.98 -22.57
CA THR A 311 16.78 4.12 -21.36
C THR A 311 15.98 3.68 -20.14
N GLY A 312 16.47 2.65 -19.45
CA GLY A 312 15.90 2.19 -18.19
C GLY A 312 15.97 3.25 -17.08
N ALA A 313 15.44 2.93 -15.90
CA ALA A 313 15.57 3.76 -14.71
C ALA A 313 15.95 2.90 -13.51
N ALA A 314 16.72 3.47 -12.59
CA ALA A 314 17.26 2.76 -11.43
C ALA A 314 16.20 2.49 -10.36
N MET A 315 15.27 3.42 -10.15
CA MET A 315 14.27 3.34 -9.09
C MET A 315 12.87 3.77 -9.56
N MET A 316 11.86 3.12 -8.99
CA MET A 316 10.44 3.46 -9.13
C MET A 316 9.75 3.23 -7.78
N VAL A 317 8.74 4.03 -7.45
CA VAL A 317 7.84 3.72 -6.33
C VAL A 317 6.69 2.88 -6.85
N CYS A 318 6.44 1.73 -6.24
CA CYS A 318 5.30 0.88 -6.56
C CYS A 318 5.06 -0.13 -5.42
N GLY A 319 3.91 -0.79 -5.44
CA GLY A 319 3.60 -1.89 -4.53
C GLY A 319 4.17 -3.23 -4.97
N ASP A 320 4.11 -4.18 -4.04
CA ASP A 320 4.57 -5.56 -4.23
C ASP A 320 3.83 -6.37 -5.30
N TRP A 321 2.65 -5.90 -5.73
CA TRP A 321 1.94 -6.47 -6.89
C TRP A 321 2.71 -6.33 -8.20
N MET A 322 3.69 -5.41 -8.30
CA MET A 322 4.42 -5.13 -9.54
C MET A 322 5.11 -6.36 -10.12
N GLU A 323 5.77 -7.20 -9.30
CA GLU A 323 6.45 -8.39 -9.81
C GLU A 323 5.45 -9.36 -10.46
N ASN A 324 4.28 -9.54 -9.86
CA ASN A 324 3.26 -10.43 -10.40
C ASN A 324 2.62 -9.85 -11.68
N GLU A 325 2.30 -8.56 -11.70
CA GLU A 325 1.75 -7.88 -12.88
C GLU A 325 2.75 -7.92 -14.06
N MET A 326 4.02 -7.69 -13.78
CA MET A 326 5.09 -7.59 -14.77
C MET A 326 5.88 -8.89 -14.96
N ARG A 327 5.41 -10.04 -14.43
CA ARG A 327 6.13 -11.33 -14.51
C ARG A 327 6.54 -11.72 -15.93
N ARG A 328 5.72 -11.38 -16.93
CA ARG A 328 6.00 -11.66 -18.35
C ARG A 328 6.92 -10.61 -19.00
N ASN A 329 7.13 -9.49 -18.32
CA ASN A 329 7.87 -8.33 -18.74
C ASN A 329 9.19 -8.15 -17.97
N LEU A 330 9.51 -8.98 -16.98
CA LEU A 330 10.78 -8.88 -16.26
C LEU A 330 11.99 -8.94 -17.20
N ASN A 331 11.92 -9.62 -18.35
CA ASN A 331 12.97 -9.62 -19.39
C ASN A 331 14.40 -9.89 -18.86
N GLY A 332 14.52 -10.75 -17.85
CA GLY A 332 15.79 -11.07 -17.20
C GLY A 332 16.31 -10.01 -16.21
N GLN A 333 15.56 -8.94 -15.98
CA GLN A 333 15.85 -7.94 -14.96
C GLN A 333 15.61 -8.52 -13.58
N GLU A 334 16.56 -8.27 -12.68
CA GLU A 334 16.41 -8.49 -11.26
C GLU A 334 16.00 -7.18 -10.59
N ILE A 335 14.78 -7.17 -10.04
CA ILE A 335 14.26 -6.04 -9.27
C ILE A 335 14.17 -6.42 -7.79
N ARG A 336 14.32 -5.43 -6.91
CA ARG A 336 14.29 -5.61 -5.46
C ARG A 336 13.61 -4.42 -4.80
N MET A 337 13.15 -4.60 -3.58
CA MET A 337 12.52 -3.56 -2.76
C MET A 337 13.47 -3.16 -1.63
N MET A 338 13.61 -1.86 -1.39
CA MET A 338 14.35 -1.35 -0.23
C MET A 338 13.39 -0.85 0.87
N ARG A 339 13.88 -0.78 2.11
CA ARG A 339 13.21 -0.06 3.20
C ARG A 339 13.01 1.41 2.82
N VAL A 340 11.88 2.02 3.18
CA VAL A 340 11.69 3.46 3.00
C VAL A 340 12.80 4.21 3.75
N PRO A 341 13.60 5.06 3.07
CA PRO A 341 14.63 5.85 3.75
C PRO A 341 14.00 6.76 4.80
N VAL A 342 14.64 6.85 5.97
CA VAL A 342 14.18 7.72 7.07
C VAL A 342 14.31 9.18 6.65
N ILE A 343 13.24 9.96 6.80
CA ILE A 343 13.27 11.38 6.49
C ILE A 343 14.33 12.11 7.33
N GLY A 344 15.22 12.85 6.66
CA GLY A 344 16.36 13.53 7.30
C GLY A 344 15.92 14.49 8.41
N ASP A 345 14.84 15.23 8.17
CA ASP A 345 14.30 16.24 9.08
C ASP A 345 13.69 15.66 10.37
N ILE A 346 13.59 14.33 10.50
CA ILE A 346 13.16 13.67 11.75
C ILE A 346 14.00 14.11 12.94
N VAL A 347 15.28 14.44 12.74
CA VAL A 347 16.22 14.88 13.79
C VAL A 347 15.72 16.13 14.53
N ASP A 348 14.97 16.99 13.86
CA ASP A 348 14.39 18.19 14.46
C ASP A 348 13.20 17.89 15.37
N ASN A 349 12.57 16.71 15.20
CA ASN A 349 11.40 16.26 15.93
C ASN A 349 11.67 15.03 16.83
N LEU A 350 12.93 14.64 17.01
CA LEU A 350 13.30 13.62 17.98
C LEU A 350 13.01 14.10 19.42
N PRO A 351 12.53 13.21 20.31
CA PRO A 351 12.18 13.57 21.69
C PRO A 351 13.27 14.31 22.48
N ASP A 352 14.51 13.78 22.44
CA ASP A 352 15.65 14.32 23.20
C ASP A 352 16.68 15.03 22.30
N LYS A 353 16.55 14.92 20.98
CA LYS A 353 17.42 15.55 19.97
C LYS A 353 18.90 15.22 20.15
N SER A 354 19.18 13.96 20.49
CA SER A 354 20.51 13.40 20.73
C SER A 354 21.25 12.98 19.45
N VAL A 355 20.58 12.98 18.30
CA VAL A 355 21.14 12.60 16.99
C VAL A 355 21.15 13.82 16.06
N SER A 356 22.30 14.17 15.50
CA SER A 356 22.42 15.21 14.46
C SER A 356 22.08 14.68 13.07
N ARG A 357 21.89 15.58 12.10
CA ARG A 357 21.64 15.20 10.69
C ARG A 357 22.76 14.34 10.11
N GLU A 358 24.01 14.63 10.46
CA GLU A 358 25.19 13.86 10.02
C GLU A 358 25.27 12.48 10.68
N GLN A 359 24.67 12.31 11.86
CA GLN A 359 24.67 11.04 12.61
C GLN A 359 23.49 10.14 12.25
N LEU A 360 22.46 10.67 11.57
CA LEU A 360 21.21 9.95 11.31
C LEU A 360 21.45 8.65 10.53
N ALA A 361 22.26 8.68 9.47
CA ALA A 361 22.55 7.49 8.68
C ALA A 361 23.22 6.39 9.52
N THR A 362 24.17 6.74 10.39
CA THR A 362 24.79 5.82 11.33
C THR A 362 23.78 5.25 12.33
N ALA A 363 22.88 6.08 12.85
CA ALA A 363 21.84 5.62 13.78
C ALA A 363 20.91 4.60 13.12
N VAL A 364 20.50 4.86 11.88
CA VAL A 364 19.66 3.94 11.10
C VAL A 364 20.42 2.66 10.75
N GLN A 365 21.73 2.75 10.44
CA GLN A 365 22.56 1.58 10.23
C GLN A 365 22.61 0.68 11.46
N CYS A 366 22.84 1.22 12.66
CA CYS A 366 22.80 0.44 13.91
C CYS A 366 21.44 -0.27 14.09
N ILE A 367 20.34 0.38 13.71
CA ILE A 367 18.99 -0.23 13.76
C ILE A 367 18.88 -1.38 12.75
N ASP A 368 19.36 -1.18 11.52
CA ASP A 368 19.34 -2.20 10.47
C ASP A 368 20.23 -3.41 10.86
N ASP A 369 21.34 -3.18 11.57
CA ASP A 369 22.25 -4.23 12.10
C ASP A 369 21.71 -4.95 13.35
N GLY A 370 20.59 -4.47 13.91
CA GLY A 370 19.98 -5.05 15.12
C GLY A 370 20.75 -4.74 16.41
N ASP A 371 21.51 -3.66 16.44
CA ASP A 371 22.29 -3.25 17.61
C ASP A 371 21.39 -2.91 18.81
N THR A 372 21.89 -3.25 20.00
CA THR A 372 21.34 -2.71 21.26
C THR A 372 21.65 -1.22 21.39
N LEU A 373 20.92 -0.50 22.25
CA LEU A 373 21.21 0.90 22.55
C LEU A 373 22.67 1.09 22.99
N GLU A 374 23.21 0.18 23.81
CA GLU A 374 24.60 0.26 24.27
C GLU A 374 25.62 0.13 23.13
N GLN A 375 25.34 -0.69 22.12
CA GLN A 375 26.18 -0.80 20.91
C GLN A 375 26.07 0.47 20.06
N ALA A 376 24.85 0.95 19.80
CA ALA A 376 24.63 2.17 19.04
C ALA A 376 25.26 3.41 19.71
N GLN A 377 25.29 3.46 21.05
CA GLN A 377 25.97 4.52 21.82
C GLN A 377 27.49 4.53 21.68
N ALA A 378 28.11 3.41 21.27
CA ALA A 378 29.53 3.38 20.99
C ALA A 378 29.88 4.19 19.71
N GLU A 379 29.00 4.15 18.71
CA GLU A 379 29.12 4.91 17.46
C GLU A 379 28.57 6.34 17.61
N ILE A 380 27.53 6.52 18.42
CA ILE A 380 26.85 7.80 18.64
C ILE A 380 26.84 8.13 20.14
N PRO A 381 27.93 8.72 20.67
CA PRO A 381 28.00 9.08 22.08
C PRO A 381 26.88 10.06 22.48
N GLY A 382 26.05 9.64 23.43
CA GLY A 382 24.93 10.44 23.94
C GLY A 382 23.56 10.09 23.37
N LEU A 383 23.48 9.13 22.42
CA LEU A 383 22.20 8.60 21.92
C LEU A 383 21.29 8.16 23.07
N THR A 384 20.07 8.68 23.12
CA THR A 384 19.09 8.33 24.16
C THR A 384 18.20 7.17 23.74
N LEU A 385 17.60 6.49 24.72
CA LEU A 385 16.61 5.43 24.46
C LEU A 385 15.39 5.98 23.69
N ASN A 386 14.88 7.16 24.05
CA ASN A 386 13.70 7.74 23.41
C ASN A 386 13.93 8.00 21.92
N ASP A 387 15.09 8.57 21.56
CA ASP A 387 15.42 8.86 20.17
C ASP A 387 15.71 7.57 19.40
N TYR A 388 16.42 6.61 20.01
CA TYR A 388 16.67 5.32 19.37
C TYR A 388 15.36 4.57 19.09
N THR A 389 14.45 4.50 20.06
CA THR A 389 13.12 3.90 19.87
C THR A 389 12.31 4.65 18.82
N ARG A 390 12.37 6.00 18.78
CA ARG A 390 11.66 6.79 17.77
C ARG A 390 12.18 6.56 16.35
N LEU A 391 13.49 6.38 16.20
CA LEU A 391 14.13 6.03 14.93
C LEU A 391 13.82 4.58 14.53
N GLN A 392 13.80 3.64 15.48
CA GLN A 392 13.37 2.26 15.24
C GLN A 392 11.93 2.18 14.75
N GLU A 393 11.03 2.95 15.36
CA GLU A 393 9.64 3.08 14.92
C GLU A 393 9.57 3.61 13.48
N ALA A 394 10.24 4.74 13.19
CA ALA A 394 10.27 5.33 11.85
C ALA A 394 10.86 4.38 10.79
N ARG A 395 11.92 3.63 11.12
CA ARG A 395 12.58 2.72 10.18
C ARG A 395 11.73 1.50 9.82
N ARG A 396 10.80 1.11 10.69
CA ARG A 396 9.83 0.03 10.45
C ARG A 396 8.60 0.48 9.65
N MET A 397 8.43 1.78 9.41
CA MET A 397 7.27 2.32 8.68
C MET A 397 7.35 2.04 7.18
N VAL A 398 6.26 1.54 6.62
CA VAL A 398 6.09 1.30 5.17
C VAL A 398 4.65 1.56 4.78
N TYR A 399 4.44 2.01 3.55
CA TYR A 399 3.07 2.13 3.05
C TYR A 399 2.48 0.73 2.86
N SER A 400 1.24 0.54 3.31
CA SER A 400 0.52 -0.71 3.09
C SER A 400 -0.81 -0.48 2.41
N SER A 401 -1.20 -1.45 1.58
CA SER A 401 -2.53 -1.53 0.99
C SER A 401 -3.47 -2.46 1.78
N ALA A 402 -3.07 -2.92 2.97
CA ALA A 402 -3.77 -3.97 3.72
C ALA A 402 -5.23 -3.61 4.04
N MET A 403 -5.53 -2.38 4.49
CA MET A 403 -6.92 -1.95 4.75
C MET A 403 -7.70 -1.62 3.46
N GLY A 404 -7.00 -1.53 2.34
CA GLY A 404 -7.56 -1.46 1.00
C GLY A 404 -7.89 -2.83 0.39
N HIS A 405 -7.59 -3.94 1.06
CA HIS A 405 -7.75 -5.29 0.50
C HIS A 405 -8.40 -6.22 1.50
N MET A 406 -9.73 -6.32 1.45
CA MET A 406 -10.53 -6.89 2.52
C MET A 406 -11.35 -8.10 2.08
N ILE A 407 -11.53 -9.03 3.01
CA ILE A 407 -12.48 -10.14 2.96
C ILE A 407 -13.56 -9.86 3.99
N ALA A 408 -14.81 -10.11 3.62
CA ALA A 408 -15.92 -10.11 4.56
C ALA A 408 -17.00 -11.12 4.16
N ILE A 409 -17.91 -11.37 5.10
CA ILE A 409 -19.12 -12.15 4.91
C ILE A 409 -20.32 -11.18 4.98
N PRO A 410 -21.15 -11.06 3.93
CA PRO A 410 -22.36 -10.24 4.02
C PRO A 410 -23.33 -10.72 5.10
N ALA A 411 -23.88 -9.80 5.90
CA ALA A 411 -24.76 -10.14 7.02
C ALA A 411 -26.10 -10.78 6.59
N ASN A 412 -26.50 -10.60 5.33
CA ASN A 412 -27.78 -11.07 4.78
C ASN A 412 -27.74 -12.54 4.28
N ARG A 413 -26.69 -13.31 4.62
CA ARG A 413 -26.55 -14.73 4.24
C ARG A 413 -27.26 -15.68 5.20
N PRO A 414 -27.69 -16.87 4.75
CA PRO A 414 -28.18 -17.92 5.66
C PRO A 414 -27.12 -18.29 6.72
N GLU A 415 -27.57 -18.58 7.94
CA GLU A 415 -26.66 -18.86 9.07
C GLU A 415 -25.73 -20.06 8.82
N GLU A 416 -26.24 -21.09 8.14
CA GLU A 416 -25.44 -22.25 7.74
C GLU A 416 -24.33 -21.88 6.75
N ASN A 417 -24.56 -20.92 5.85
CA ASN A 417 -23.56 -20.45 4.91
C ASN A 417 -22.53 -19.53 5.59
N LYS A 418 -22.98 -18.69 6.54
CA LYS A 418 -22.08 -17.88 7.35
C LYS A 418 -21.11 -18.75 8.16
N GLN A 419 -21.61 -19.81 8.80
CA GLN A 419 -20.74 -20.73 9.54
C GLN A 419 -19.72 -21.39 8.62
N ARG A 420 -20.16 -21.91 7.46
CA ARG A 420 -19.26 -22.52 6.47
C ARG A 420 -18.22 -21.54 5.94
N ALA A 421 -18.61 -20.29 5.71
CA ALA A 421 -17.68 -19.24 5.30
C ALA A 421 -16.67 -18.94 6.42
N LYS A 422 -17.10 -18.84 7.68
CA LYS A 422 -16.18 -18.68 8.83
C LYS A 422 -15.20 -19.85 8.94
N ASP A 423 -15.66 -21.09 8.79
CA ASP A 423 -14.81 -22.29 8.79
C ASP A 423 -13.74 -22.23 7.69
N PHE A 424 -14.13 -21.81 6.47
CA PHE A 424 -13.19 -21.59 5.38
C PHE A 424 -12.19 -20.45 5.66
N LEU A 425 -12.63 -19.33 6.26
CA LEU A 425 -11.73 -18.23 6.63
C LEU A 425 -10.73 -18.64 7.71
N ILE A 426 -11.11 -19.52 8.65
CA ILE A 426 -10.18 -20.11 9.62
C ILE A 426 -9.12 -20.94 8.88
N TYR A 427 -9.53 -21.79 7.94
CA TYR A 427 -8.59 -22.57 7.12
C TYR A 427 -7.69 -21.67 6.25
N LEU A 428 -8.23 -20.61 5.66
CA LEU A 428 -7.48 -19.64 4.86
C LEU A 428 -6.31 -19.01 5.64
N CYS A 429 -6.48 -18.84 6.96
CA CYS A 429 -5.45 -18.28 7.84
C CYS A 429 -4.44 -19.33 8.36
N SER A 430 -4.60 -20.60 8.00
CA SER A 430 -3.63 -21.64 8.36
C SER A 430 -2.30 -21.45 7.63
N ASP A 431 -1.22 -21.98 8.19
CA ASP A 431 0.11 -21.97 7.58
C ASP A 431 0.12 -22.73 6.23
N GLY A 432 -0.67 -23.79 6.12
CA GLY A 432 -0.84 -24.54 4.87
C GLY A 432 -1.45 -23.69 3.76
N ALA A 433 -2.59 -23.04 4.03
CA ALA A 433 -3.23 -22.17 3.05
C ALA A 433 -2.38 -20.94 2.71
N GLN A 434 -1.67 -20.38 3.70
CA GLN A 434 -0.74 -19.27 3.47
C GLN A 434 0.49 -19.68 2.67
N ALA A 435 0.98 -20.91 2.81
CA ALA A 435 2.04 -21.44 1.96
C ALA A 435 1.58 -21.51 0.49
N VAL A 436 0.37 -22.03 0.24
CA VAL A 436 -0.22 -22.06 -1.12
C VAL A 436 -0.37 -20.65 -1.70
N PHE A 437 -0.83 -19.69 -0.90
CA PHE A 437 -0.90 -18.28 -1.29
C PHE A 437 0.48 -17.74 -1.71
N SER A 438 1.48 -17.95 -0.86
CA SER A 438 2.84 -17.49 -1.08
C SER A 438 3.48 -18.13 -2.30
N GLU A 439 3.35 -19.45 -2.48
CA GLU A 439 3.84 -20.15 -3.67
C GLU A 439 3.18 -19.64 -4.94
N THR A 440 1.87 -19.40 -4.91
CA THR A 440 1.13 -18.90 -6.09
C THR A 440 1.52 -17.46 -6.46
N LEU A 441 1.88 -16.64 -5.47
CA LEU A 441 2.23 -15.23 -5.64
C LEU A 441 3.74 -14.95 -5.46
N ASN A 442 4.60 -15.93 -5.75
CA ASN A 442 6.06 -15.81 -5.76
C ASN A 442 6.69 -15.30 -4.46
N GLY A 443 6.07 -15.55 -3.30
CA GLY A 443 6.59 -15.19 -1.98
C GLY A 443 5.82 -14.09 -1.25
N LEU A 444 4.77 -13.53 -1.86
CA LEU A 444 3.89 -12.58 -1.17
C LEU A 444 3.06 -13.27 -0.10
N THR A 445 2.73 -12.56 0.97
CA THR A 445 2.13 -13.16 2.17
C THR A 445 0.80 -12.51 2.53
N MET A 446 -0.05 -13.26 3.23
CA MET A 446 -1.17 -12.72 3.99
C MET A 446 -0.68 -12.26 5.38
N PRO A 447 -1.42 -11.42 6.11
CA PRO A 447 -0.93 -10.86 7.37
C PRO A 447 -1.03 -11.84 8.55
N TYR A 448 -1.20 -13.15 8.34
CA TYR A 448 -1.53 -14.13 9.39
C TYR A 448 -0.33 -14.97 9.86
N GLY A 449 0.85 -14.36 9.89
CA GLY A 449 2.04 -14.90 10.55
C GLY A 449 2.91 -15.88 9.73
N TYR A 450 2.50 -16.22 8.50
CA TYR A 450 3.33 -17.08 7.64
C TYR A 450 4.49 -16.29 7.04
N THR A 451 5.70 -16.85 7.10
CA THR A 451 6.90 -16.31 6.46
C THR A 451 7.54 -17.41 5.61
N PRO A 452 7.62 -17.25 4.28
CA PRO A 452 8.29 -18.22 3.42
C PRO A 452 9.81 -18.16 3.60
N GLU A 453 10.47 -19.28 3.35
CA GLU A 453 11.93 -19.35 3.29
C GLU A 453 12.44 -18.49 2.12
N THR A 454 13.31 -17.51 2.41
CA THR A 454 13.77 -16.52 1.39
C THR A 454 14.51 -17.18 0.22
N SER A 455 15.12 -18.35 0.43
CA SER A 455 15.78 -19.12 -0.62
C SER A 455 14.82 -19.79 -1.61
N MET A 456 13.52 -19.81 -1.33
CA MET A 456 12.49 -20.48 -2.13
C MET A 456 11.60 -19.50 -2.91
N VAL A 457 11.82 -18.19 -2.76
CA VAL A 457 11.02 -17.13 -3.39
C VAL A 457 11.85 -16.30 -4.37
N SER A 458 11.21 -15.38 -5.08
CA SER A 458 11.92 -14.47 -5.99
C SER A 458 12.89 -13.55 -5.24
N GLY A 459 13.89 -13.01 -5.92
CA GLY A 459 14.79 -11.99 -5.33
C GLY A 459 14.02 -10.75 -4.86
N PHE A 460 12.93 -10.40 -5.55
CA PHE A 460 12.04 -9.31 -5.15
C PHE A 460 11.32 -9.63 -3.83
N ALA A 461 10.66 -10.78 -3.73
CA ALA A 461 9.97 -11.20 -2.51
C ALA A 461 10.93 -11.38 -1.33
N ALA A 462 12.11 -11.97 -1.56
CA ALA A 462 13.17 -12.09 -0.57
C ALA A 462 13.57 -10.70 -0.04
N SER A 463 13.87 -9.74 -0.92
CA SER A 463 14.23 -8.38 -0.50
C SER A 463 13.12 -7.66 0.28
N ARG A 464 11.84 -7.91 -0.05
CA ARG A 464 10.69 -7.40 0.73
C ARG A 464 10.65 -8.02 2.13
N ILE A 465 10.86 -9.33 2.23
CA ILE A 465 10.86 -10.06 3.52
C ILE A 465 12.03 -9.58 4.39
N GLU A 466 13.22 -9.40 3.81
CA GLU A 466 14.40 -8.86 4.51
C GLU A 466 14.19 -7.41 4.94
N ALA A 467 13.57 -6.59 4.07
CA ALA A 467 13.28 -5.20 4.37
C ALA A 467 12.27 -5.05 5.52
N TYR A 468 11.21 -5.86 5.58
CA TYR A 468 10.07 -5.54 6.44
C TYR A 468 9.63 -6.65 7.41
N GLY A 469 10.06 -7.89 7.16
CA GLY A 469 9.72 -9.04 7.98
C GLY A 469 8.23 -9.13 8.32
N SER A 470 7.95 -9.53 9.55
CA SER A 470 6.60 -9.57 10.13
C SER A 470 6.30 -8.37 11.03
N ASP A 471 7.30 -7.53 11.32
CA ASP A 471 7.22 -6.46 12.31
C ASP A 471 7.04 -5.05 11.69
N ALA A 472 6.80 -4.95 10.38
CA ALA A 472 6.51 -3.67 9.75
C ALA A 472 5.35 -2.90 10.40
N ILE A 473 5.52 -1.58 10.46
CA ILE A 473 4.50 -0.63 10.88
C ILE A 473 3.83 -0.08 9.63
N PHE A 474 2.54 -0.39 9.46
CA PHE A 474 1.80 -0.02 8.27
C PHE A 474 1.26 1.40 8.36
N ILE A 475 1.68 2.20 7.39
CA ILE A 475 1.16 3.53 7.11
C ILE A 475 0.21 3.41 5.91
N GLU A 476 -0.99 3.94 6.03
CA GLU A 476 -1.90 4.02 4.90
C GLU A 476 -2.87 5.17 5.13
N GLU A 477 -3.68 5.50 4.13
CA GLU A 477 -4.82 6.37 4.35
C GLU A 477 -5.79 5.71 5.34
N ASP A 478 -6.17 6.41 6.41
CA ASP A 478 -7.02 5.79 7.43
C ASP A 478 -8.49 5.76 7.05
N GLY A 479 -8.84 4.83 6.17
CA GLY A 479 -10.22 4.55 5.77
C GLY A 479 -11.10 3.94 6.87
N THR A 480 -10.56 3.64 8.05
CA THR A 480 -11.31 3.01 9.15
C THR A 480 -12.21 4.01 9.89
N VAL A 481 -11.92 5.31 9.78
CA VAL A 481 -12.62 6.35 10.53
C VAL A 481 -13.71 7.06 9.69
N PRO A 482 -14.88 7.37 10.28
CA PRO A 482 -15.99 8.04 9.59
C PRO A 482 -15.63 9.29 8.79
N MET A 483 -14.72 10.13 9.28
CA MET A 483 -14.27 11.32 8.54
C MET A 483 -13.63 10.95 7.19
N ALA A 484 -12.94 9.81 7.10
CA ALA A 484 -12.41 9.28 5.85
C ALA A 484 -13.51 8.58 5.02
N TYR A 485 -14.15 7.53 5.52
CA TYR A 485 -15.04 6.70 4.67
C TYR A 485 -16.45 7.29 4.42
N LEU A 486 -16.94 8.23 5.24
CA LEU A 486 -18.19 8.97 4.99
C LEU A 486 -17.94 10.41 4.54
N GLY A 487 -16.85 11.01 5.03
CA GLY A 487 -16.46 12.39 4.70
C GLY A 487 -15.62 12.50 3.44
N ASN A 488 -14.98 11.42 3.00
CA ASN A 488 -13.97 11.44 1.94
C ASN A 488 -12.81 12.39 2.27
N LEU A 489 -12.40 12.44 3.54
CA LEU A 489 -11.19 13.13 3.96
C LEU A 489 -9.98 12.35 3.44
N MET A 490 -9.21 13.00 2.57
CA MET A 490 -7.97 12.49 1.98
C MET A 490 -6.82 13.43 2.33
N PRO A 491 -5.57 12.94 2.45
CA PRO A 491 -4.43 13.72 2.91
C PRO A 491 -4.15 14.97 2.04
N TYR A 492 -4.40 14.87 0.73
CA TYR A 492 -4.23 15.99 -0.21
C TYR A 492 -5.53 16.47 -0.87
N GLY A 493 -6.70 16.04 -0.38
CA GLY A 493 -8.01 16.46 -0.90
C GLY A 493 -8.14 16.22 -2.41
N ASP A 494 -8.71 17.18 -3.14
CA ASP A 494 -8.93 17.04 -4.59
C ASP A 494 -7.64 16.98 -5.44
N TYR A 495 -6.46 17.11 -4.82
CA TYR A 495 -5.17 17.15 -5.51
C TYR A 495 -4.39 15.84 -5.45
N GLU A 496 -4.86 14.83 -4.70
CA GLU A 496 -4.19 13.52 -4.49
C GLU A 496 -3.47 13.00 -5.74
N TYR A 497 -4.20 12.83 -6.86
CA TYR A 497 -3.71 12.27 -8.12
C TYR A 497 -3.06 13.29 -9.08
N ARG A 498 -2.72 14.48 -8.61
CA ARG A 498 -2.17 15.57 -9.43
C ARG A 498 -0.85 16.11 -8.94
N ILE A 499 -0.48 15.81 -7.69
CA ILE A 499 0.71 16.37 -7.05
C ILE A 499 1.98 16.04 -7.83
N ASP A 500 2.17 14.78 -8.24
CA ASP A 500 3.40 14.38 -8.93
C ASP A 500 3.52 15.04 -10.29
N GLY A 501 2.41 15.11 -11.04
CA GLY A 501 2.34 15.87 -12.28
C GLY A 501 2.67 17.37 -12.07
N MET A 502 2.21 17.96 -10.96
CA MET A 502 2.52 19.35 -10.60
C MET A 502 4.01 19.53 -10.27
N GLN A 503 4.62 18.61 -9.53
CA GLN A 503 6.05 18.64 -9.20
C GLN A 503 6.93 18.42 -10.44
N LEU A 504 6.58 17.46 -11.32
CA LEU A 504 7.25 17.27 -12.61
C LEU A 504 7.18 18.52 -13.51
N GLN A 505 6.13 19.32 -13.37
CA GLN A 505 5.97 20.59 -14.09
C GLN A 505 6.66 21.78 -13.39
N GLY A 506 7.38 21.52 -12.29
CA GLY A 506 8.21 22.50 -11.60
C GLY A 506 7.49 23.31 -10.52
N GLN A 507 6.30 22.89 -10.06
CA GLN A 507 5.64 23.53 -8.91
C GLN A 507 6.34 23.11 -7.62
N SER A 508 6.60 24.09 -6.75
CA SER A 508 7.24 23.85 -5.46
C SER A 508 6.29 23.18 -4.46
N ALA A 509 6.85 22.47 -3.48
CA ALA A 509 6.10 21.87 -2.38
C ALA A 509 5.18 22.87 -1.68
N SER A 510 5.68 24.08 -1.40
CA SER A 510 4.91 25.16 -0.78
C SER A 510 3.72 25.63 -1.65
N GLU A 511 3.90 25.76 -2.96
CA GLU A 511 2.79 26.14 -3.87
C GLU A 511 1.69 25.09 -3.88
N ILE A 512 2.08 23.80 -3.95
CA ILE A 512 1.14 22.68 -3.93
C ILE A 512 0.40 22.62 -2.58
N MET A 513 1.12 22.70 -1.46
CA MET A 513 0.51 22.62 -0.13
C MET A 513 -0.44 23.79 0.14
N ASN A 514 -0.17 24.99 -0.38
CA ASN A 514 -1.10 26.10 -0.29
C ASN A 514 -2.44 25.81 -1.01
N LEU A 515 -2.41 25.12 -2.15
CA LEU A 515 -3.62 24.73 -2.88
C LEU A 515 -4.39 23.63 -2.13
N VAL A 516 -3.67 22.61 -1.65
CA VAL A 516 -4.23 21.52 -0.84
C VAL A 516 -4.90 22.07 0.41
N ASP A 517 -4.21 22.92 1.17
CA ASP A 517 -4.73 23.48 2.42
C ASP A 517 -5.93 24.37 2.18
N ALA A 518 -5.93 25.19 1.12
CA ALA A 518 -7.08 26.00 0.77
C ALA A 518 -8.31 25.12 0.47
N ASN A 519 -8.13 24.01 -0.26
CA ASN A 519 -9.18 23.05 -0.56
C ASN A 519 -9.70 22.36 0.71
N LEU A 520 -8.82 21.78 1.52
CA LEU A 520 -9.20 21.06 2.74
C LEU A 520 -9.89 21.99 3.75
N ARG A 521 -9.37 23.21 3.98
CA ARG A 521 -9.99 24.20 4.86
C ARG A 521 -11.37 24.62 4.38
N SER A 522 -11.54 24.82 3.08
CA SER A 522 -12.84 25.20 2.51
C SER A 522 -13.92 24.13 2.66
N ASN A 523 -13.52 22.86 2.75
CA ASN A 523 -14.39 21.70 2.90
C ASN A 523 -14.43 21.15 4.32
N TRP A 524 -13.69 21.74 5.27
CA TRP A 524 -13.44 21.13 6.58
C TRP A 524 -14.70 20.79 7.36
N SER A 525 -15.70 21.69 7.36
CA SER A 525 -16.99 21.44 8.03
C SER A 525 -17.72 20.22 7.48
N SER A 526 -17.52 19.88 6.21
CA SER A 526 -18.13 18.70 5.57
C SER A 526 -17.46 17.40 6.01
N TYR A 527 -16.16 17.43 6.32
CA TYR A 527 -15.42 16.31 6.91
C TYR A 527 -15.75 16.19 8.41
N PHE A 528 -15.60 17.29 9.14
CA PHE A 528 -15.69 17.34 10.60
C PHE A 528 -17.08 17.00 11.16
N ARG A 529 -18.16 17.11 10.36
CA ARG A 529 -19.49 16.64 10.79
C ARG A 529 -19.52 15.14 11.13
N TYR A 530 -18.55 14.36 10.67
CA TYR A 530 -18.38 12.94 10.98
C TYR A 530 -17.37 12.69 12.11
N HIS A 531 -16.82 13.74 12.74
CA HIS A 531 -15.94 13.58 13.90
C HIS A 531 -16.68 12.92 15.07
N GLU A 532 -17.92 13.34 15.37
CA GLU A 532 -18.69 12.79 16.50
C GLU A 532 -19.13 11.35 16.27
N THR A 533 -19.24 10.91 15.01
CA THR A 533 -19.44 9.48 14.70
C THR A 533 -18.22 8.63 15.05
N ASN A 534 -17.04 9.23 15.29
CA ASN A 534 -15.86 8.53 15.84
C ASN A 534 -15.97 8.26 17.35
N THR A 535 -16.93 8.90 18.05
CA THR A 535 -17.07 8.84 19.52
C THR A 535 -18.34 8.13 19.99
N ALA A 536 -19.13 7.64 19.05
CA ALA A 536 -20.36 6.90 19.29
C ALA A 536 -20.33 5.58 18.52
N SER A 537 -19.55 4.65 19.05
CA SER A 537 -19.69 3.20 18.86
C SER A 537 -19.10 2.57 20.10
#